data_AF-A0A954PSX6-F1
#
_entry.id   AF-A0A954PSX6-F1
#
_cell.length_a   1.000
_cell.length_b   1.000
_cell.length_c   1.000
_cell.angle_alpha   90.00
_cell.angle_beta   90.00
_cell.angle_gamma   90.00
#
_symmetry.space_group_name_H-M   'P 1'
#
loop_
_entity.id
_entity.type
_entity.pdbx_description
1 polymer ?
#
loop_
_entity_poly.entity_id
_entity_poly.type
_entity_poly.pdbx_seq_one_letter_code
_entity_poly.pdbx_strand_id
1 'polypeptide(L)'
;MTTRHNRRSFLSISAAGAAASFVSSSASAADSAAIHWNDVRDWGVEGRGFDDTEKYFDRLPGRAKGVVRDAVWNLSRNSAGMMVRFRTDATEIHVNYSVTSSNLAMPHMPATGVSGLDLYAKDEAGNWKWVAVCKPTAQEMKTSLVKGLRPGKRDYAIYLPLYNGTESLNIGVDASSSFEPIAPRKEKPIVFYGTSITHGACASRPGMPHPSILGRRLDRPVINLGFSGNGKLETSVGQFLVELDPCVYVLDCLPNMVAAEVTERTEPMVRQLRSAHPNVPIVLVEDRSYSGSWLLASQETRNKSSREAFKAAYAQMLDAGIENLFYVDGESLLAENRDDTTDGSHPSDLGFFNQANAMEPAIRQAIGA
;
A
#
# COMPACT_ATOMS: atom_id res chain seq x y z
N MET A 1 41.89 35.51 -47.12
CA MET A 1 42.02 36.65 -48.05
C MET A 1 40.64 36.97 -48.62
N THR A 2 40.18 38.21 -48.41
CA THR A 2 39.37 39.06 -49.34
C THR A 2 38.11 38.49 -50.02
N THR A 3 36.98 39.16 -50.19
CA THR A 3 36.31 40.35 -49.62
C THR A 3 34.94 40.41 -50.28
N ARG A 4 33.95 40.91 -49.54
CA ARG A 4 32.65 41.51 -49.93
C ARG A 4 32.40 41.78 -51.42
N HIS A 5 31.16 41.55 -51.87
CA HIS A 5 30.50 42.39 -52.86
C HIS A 5 29.12 42.86 -52.39
N ASN A 6 28.72 44.01 -52.92
CA ASN A 6 27.94 45.07 -52.30
C ASN A 6 26.54 45.21 -52.94
N ARG A 7 25.70 45.97 -52.25
CA ARG A 7 24.32 46.41 -52.54
C ARG A 7 24.12 47.14 -53.89
N ARG A 8 22.90 46.99 -54.45
CA ARG A 8 22.12 48.00 -55.23
C ARG A 8 20.64 47.80 -54.82
N SER A 9 20.02 48.71 -54.04
CA SER A 9 19.33 49.97 -54.42
C SER A 9 18.05 49.73 -55.25
N PHE A 10 16.86 49.79 -54.63
CA PHE A 10 15.96 50.96 -54.46
C PHE A 10 14.95 51.13 -55.61
N LEU A 11 13.64 50.98 -55.34
CA LEU A 11 12.63 52.04 -55.43
C LEU A 11 11.22 51.51 -55.11
N SER A 12 10.34 52.46 -54.85
CA SER A 12 9.23 52.45 -53.91
C SER A 12 7.84 52.40 -54.56
N ILE A 13 6.83 52.32 -53.68
CA ILE A 13 5.42 52.77 -53.81
C ILE A 13 4.44 51.74 -54.39
N SER A 14 3.53 51.25 -53.53
CA SER A 14 2.10 51.62 -53.56
C SER A 14 1.32 50.83 -52.51
N ALA A 15 0.67 51.56 -51.59
CA ALA A 15 -0.30 51.02 -50.66
C ALA A 15 -1.62 50.75 -51.40
N ALA A 16 -2.13 49.52 -51.28
CA ALA A 16 -3.50 49.18 -51.63
C ALA A 16 -4.06 48.30 -50.51
N GLY A 17 -5.21 48.70 -49.98
CA GLY A 17 -5.82 48.15 -48.77
C GLY A 17 -6.19 46.68 -48.91
N ALA A 18 -5.83 45.89 -47.90
CA ALA A 18 -6.41 44.58 -47.67
C ALA A 18 -7.57 44.74 -46.68
N ALA A 19 -8.79 44.48 -47.16
CA ALA A 19 -9.93 44.24 -46.29
C ALA A 19 -9.63 43.00 -45.44
N ALA A 20 -9.45 43.19 -44.14
CA ALA A 20 -9.32 42.10 -43.20
C ALA A 20 -10.68 41.43 -43.03
N SER A 21 -10.86 40.28 -43.67
CA SER A 21 -11.93 39.34 -43.33
C SER A 21 -11.66 38.84 -41.91
N PHE A 22 -12.37 39.39 -40.93
CA PHE A 22 -12.44 38.82 -39.59
C PHE A 22 -13.19 37.49 -39.70
N VAL A 23 -12.45 36.40 -39.91
CA VAL A 23 -12.94 35.08 -39.55
C VAL A 23 -12.91 35.05 -38.03
N SER A 24 -14.08 35.25 -37.41
CA SER A 24 -14.27 34.93 -36.01
C SER A 24 -13.97 33.45 -35.83
N SER A 25 -12.74 33.12 -35.44
CA SER A 25 -12.49 31.86 -34.77
C SER A 25 -13.24 31.93 -33.46
N SER A 26 -14.45 31.38 -33.46
CA SER A 26 -15.06 30.88 -32.24
C SER A 26 -14.15 29.76 -31.76
N ALA A 27 -13.09 30.13 -31.05
CA ALA A 27 -12.48 29.25 -30.07
C ALA A 27 -13.65 28.88 -29.16
N SER A 28 -14.16 27.65 -29.32
CA SER A 28 -14.97 27.06 -28.28
C SER A 28 -14.11 27.17 -27.03
N ALA A 29 -14.50 28.04 -26.11
CA ALA A 29 -14.15 27.85 -24.72
C ALA A 29 -14.53 26.41 -24.45
N ALA A 30 -13.53 25.53 -24.30
CA ALA A 30 -13.78 24.22 -23.77
C ALA A 30 -14.43 24.52 -22.42
N ASP A 31 -15.74 24.31 -22.32
CA ASP A 31 -16.45 24.37 -21.05
C ASP A 31 -15.58 23.58 -20.08
N SER A 32 -15.12 24.23 -19.01
CA SER A 32 -14.48 23.49 -17.93
C SER A 32 -15.57 22.59 -17.38
N ALA A 33 -15.64 21.37 -17.90
CA ALA A 33 -16.71 20.45 -17.58
C ALA A 33 -16.79 20.30 -16.07
N ALA A 34 -18.01 20.38 -15.53
CA ALA A 34 -18.23 20.28 -14.10
C ALA A 34 -17.68 18.92 -13.62
N ILE A 35 -16.88 18.92 -12.55
CA ILE A 35 -16.37 17.67 -11.96
C ILE A 35 -17.44 17.10 -11.05
N HIS A 36 -17.86 15.86 -11.30
CA HIS A 36 -18.70 15.08 -10.40
C HIS A 36 -17.82 14.36 -9.36
N TRP A 37 -18.04 14.66 -8.09
CA TRP A 37 -17.28 14.11 -6.96
C TRP A 37 -18.05 12.98 -6.28
N ASN A 38 -17.38 11.85 -6.06
CA ASN A 38 -17.96 10.65 -5.48
C ASN A 38 -17.21 10.30 -4.18
N ASP A 39 -17.91 10.23 -3.05
CA ASP A 39 -17.33 9.89 -1.76
C ASP A 39 -17.14 8.38 -1.66
N VAL A 40 -15.91 7.93 -1.39
CA VAL A 40 -15.62 6.49 -1.32
C VAL A 40 -16.35 5.75 -0.20
N ARG A 41 -16.86 6.49 0.78
CA ARG A 41 -17.68 5.93 1.87
C ARG A 41 -19.03 5.43 1.38
N ASP A 42 -19.52 5.94 0.25
CA ASP A 42 -20.83 5.57 -0.30
C ASP A 42 -20.89 4.13 -0.82
N TRP A 43 -19.74 3.56 -1.23
CA TRP A 43 -19.66 2.16 -1.71
C TRP A 43 -18.71 1.28 -0.91
N GLY A 44 -17.93 1.85 0.00
CA GLY A 44 -17.06 1.12 0.90
C GLY A 44 -15.58 1.07 0.48
N VAL A 45 -14.74 0.77 1.46
CA VAL A 45 -13.28 0.68 1.32
C VAL A 45 -12.85 -0.75 1.62
N GLU A 46 -12.11 -1.36 0.71
CA GLU A 46 -11.58 -2.70 0.87
C GLU A 46 -10.33 -2.68 1.76
N GLY A 47 -10.15 -3.73 2.57
CA GLY A 47 -9.04 -3.86 3.52
C GLY A 47 -9.31 -3.29 4.91
N ARG A 48 -10.53 -2.81 5.17
CA ARG A 48 -11.06 -2.58 6.53
C ARG A 48 -11.37 -3.92 7.19
N GLY A 49 -10.96 -4.09 8.44
CA GLY A 49 -11.26 -5.29 9.23
C GLY A 49 -12.44 -5.14 10.19
N PHE A 50 -12.84 -3.90 10.49
CA PHE A 50 -13.82 -3.60 11.53
C PHE A 50 -14.71 -2.44 11.11
N ASP A 51 -15.98 -2.49 11.54
CA ASP A 51 -16.97 -1.45 11.30
C ASP A 51 -17.15 -0.51 12.50
N ASP A 52 -16.87 -0.99 13.72
CA ASP A 52 -16.97 -0.25 14.98
C ASP A 52 -15.71 0.58 15.29
N THR A 53 -15.17 1.29 14.30
CA THR A 53 -13.93 2.08 14.42
C THR A 53 -14.15 3.50 14.95
N GLU A 54 -13.11 4.14 15.53
CA GLU A 54 -13.23 5.53 16.03
C GLU A 54 -13.32 6.53 14.86
N LYS A 55 -12.57 6.31 13.79
CA LYS A 55 -12.72 6.93 12.48
C LYS A 55 -12.87 5.87 11.41
N TYR A 56 -13.57 6.22 10.34
CA TYR A 56 -13.92 5.29 9.26
C TYR A 56 -12.72 4.54 8.65
N PHE A 57 -11.57 5.20 8.53
CA PHE A 57 -10.36 4.62 7.93
C PHE A 57 -9.36 4.04 8.95
N ASP A 58 -9.76 3.85 10.21
CA ASP A 58 -8.92 3.17 11.19
C ASP A 58 -8.89 1.65 10.92
N ARG A 59 -7.79 1.01 11.33
CA ARG A 59 -7.54 -0.43 11.11
C ARG A 59 -7.91 -1.31 12.31
N LEU A 60 -8.13 -0.72 13.48
CA LEU A 60 -8.61 -1.43 14.68
C LEU A 60 -9.95 -0.84 15.15
N PRO A 61 -10.80 -1.64 15.83
CA PRO A 61 -12.07 -1.14 16.34
C PRO A 61 -11.84 -0.15 17.49
N GLY A 62 -12.78 0.77 17.73
CA GLY A 62 -12.68 1.82 18.75
C GLY A 62 -12.43 1.26 20.16
N ARG A 63 -12.98 0.09 20.46
CA ARG A 63 -12.77 -0.64 21.72
C ARG A 63 -11.36 -1.20 21.93
N ALA A 64 -10.48 -1.16 20.91
CA ALA A 64 -9.07 -1.48 21.09
C ALA A 64 -8.31 -0.42 21.88
N LYS A 65 -8.83 0.81 21.93
CA LYS A 65 -8.23 1.92 22.68
C LYS A 65 -8.17 1.61 24.18
N GLY A 66 -6.96 1.59 24.73
CA GLY A 66 -6.71 1.22 26.13
C GLY A 66 -6.62 -0.30 26.37
N VAL A 67 -6.95 -1.14 25.39
CA VAL A 67 -6.72 -2.59 25.42
C VAL A 67 -5.36 -2.93 24.81
N VAL A 68 -5.08 -2.38 23.63
CA VAL A 68 -3.75 -2.45 23.02
C VAL A 68 -2.88 -1.30 23.55
N ARG A 69 -1.56 -1.46 23.48
CA ARG A 69 -0.60 -0.40 23.85
C ARG A 69 -0.86 0.86 23.02
N ASP A 70 -0.68 2.04 23.61
CA ASP A 70 -0.92 3.33 22.93
C ASP A 70 -0.21 3.46 21.59
N ALA A 71 1.01 2.93 21.47
CA ALA A 71 1.74 2.94 20.21
C ALA A 71 1.04 2.12 19.11
N VAL A 72 0.48 0.94 19.45
CA VAL A 72 -0.32 0.13 18.50
C VAL A 72 -1.61 0.88 18.14
N TRP A 73 -2.31 1.41 19.14
CA TRP A 73 -3.53 2.18 18.93
C TRP A 73 -3.29 3.37 17.99
N ASN A 74 -2.27 4.19 18.25
CA ASN A 74 -1.95 5.35 17.43
C ASN A 74 -1.57 4.96 16.00
N LEU A 75 -0.82 3.87 15.81
CA LEU A 75 -0.47 3.36 14.48
C LEU A 75 -1.68 2.76 13.75
N SER A 76 -2.68 2.23 14.46
CA SER A 76 -3.91 1.71 13.86
C SER A 76 -4.78 2.78 13.19
N ARG A 77 -4.52 4.06 13.49
CA ARG A 77 -5.19 5.21 12.88
C ARG A 77 -4.72 5.50 11.45
N ASN A 78 -3.63 4.87 11.01
CA ASN A 78 -3.17 4.95 9.61
C ASN A 78 -4.00 4.05 8.69
N SER A 79 -4.10 4.40 7.41
CA SER A 79 -4.93 3.67 6.43
C SER A 79 -4.18 2.61 5.59
N ALA A 80 -3.04 2.12 6.07
CA ALA A 80 -2.21 1.16 5.33
C ALA A 80 -2.98 -0.09 4.87
N GLY A 81 -2.78 -0.47 3.62
CA GLY A 81 -3.39 -1.65 3.00
C GLY A 81 -4.82 -1.45 2.49
N MET A 82 -5.47 -0.31 2.80
CA MET A 82 -6.81 -0.02 2.30
C MET A 82 -6.78 0.39 0.83
N MET A 83 -7.84 0.05 0.10
CA MET A 83 -8.05 0.50 -1.29
C MET A 83 -9.51 0.73 -1.62
N VAL A 84 -9.75 1.50 -2.68
CA VAL A 84 -11.08 1.72 -3.28
C VAL A 84 -11.05 1.37 -4.76
N ARG A 85 -12.16 0.84 -5.27
CA ARG A 85 -12.28 0.46 -6.68
C ARG A 85 -13.49 1.15 -7.32
N PHE A 86 -13.36 1.45 -8.60
CA PHE A 86 -14.39 2.08 -9.41
C PHE A 86 -14.12 1.80 -10.88
N ARG A 87 -15.13 2.00 -11.72
CA ARG A 87 -15.06 1.89 -13.17
C ARG A 87 -15.47 3.20 -13.80
N THR A 88 -14.69 3.70 -14.75
CA THR A 88 -14.99 4.95 -15.46
C THR A 88 -14.38 4.92 -16.86
N ASP A 89 -14.96 5.70 -17.78
CA ASP A 89 -14.40 6.02 -19.10
C ASP A 89 -13.75 7.41 -19.15
N ALA A 90 -13.62 8.08 -17.99
CA ALA A 90 -13.00 9.39 -17.89
C ALA A 90 -11.55 9.40 -18.39
N THR A 91 -11.20 10.47 -19.11
CA THR A 91 -9.83 10.71 -19.60
C THR A 91 -8.95 11.45 -18.58
N GLU A 92 -9.56 11.92 -17.49
CA GLU A 92 -8.92 12.57 -16.35
C GLU A 92 -9.60 12.12 -15.05
N ILE A 93 -8.79 11.83 -14.03
CA ILE A 93 -9.28 11.44 -12.70
C ILE A 93 -8.69 12.43 -11.69
N HIS A 94 -9.56 13.01 -10.87
CA HIS A 94 -9.24 13.92 -9.79
C HIS A 94 -9.43 13.26 -8.43
N VAL A 95 -8.74 13.79 -7.43
CA VAL A 95 -8.92 13.40 -6.03
C VAL A 95 -9.09 14.64 -5.16
N ASN A 96 -9.97 14.53 -4.18
CA ASN A 96 -10.12 15.50 -3.09
C ASN A 96 -10.09 14.70 -1.78
N TYR A 97 -8.94 14.71 -1.10
CA TYR A 97 -8.71 13.91 0.08
C TYR A 97 -7.97 14.69 1.16
N SER A 98 -8.12 14.25 2.39
CA SER A 98 -7.39 14.81 3.52
C SER A 98 -6.80 13.72 4.40
N VAL A 99 -5.71 14.05 5.09
CA VAL A 99 -4.99 13.15 5.99
C VAL A 99 -4.84 13.73 7.40
N THR A 100 -4.78 12.84 8.38
CA THR A 100 -4.80 13.19 9.81
C THR A 100 -3.61 14.03 10.27
N SER A 101 -2.42 13.82 9.68
CA SER A 101 -1.15 14.42 10.11
C SER A 101 -0.55 15.33 9.06
N SER A 102 0.00 16.48 9.49
CA SER A 102 0.78 17.41 8.65
C SER A 102 2.17 16.91 8.32
N ASN A 103 2.63 15.85 8.98
CA ASN A 103 3.90 15.20 8.67
C ASN A 103 3.71 14.28 7.47
N LEU A 104 3.82 14.86 6.27
CA LEU A 104 3.46 14.17 5.04
C LEU A 104 4.49 13.13 4.58
N ALA A 105 5.71 13.17 5.09
CA ALA A 105 6.84 12.30 4.75
C ALA A 105 7.65 11.94 6.00
N MET A 106 8.54 10.95 5.87
CA MET A 106 9.58 10.65 6.86
C MET A 106 10.96 10.83 6.23
N PRO A 107 12.05 11.04 7.00
CA PRO A 107 13.39 11.23 6.43
C PRO A 107 13.86 10.13 5.47
N HIS A 108 13.34 8.92 5.64
CA HIS A 108 13.69 7.71 4.89
C HIS A 108 12.50 7.16 4.08
N MET A 109 11.34 7.84 4.05
CA MET A 109 10.15 7.40 3.30
C MET A 109 9.47 8.60 2.62
N PRO A 110 9.27 8.55 1.29
CA PRO A 110 8.77 9.71 0.55
C PRO A 110 7.31 10.03 0.89
N ALA A 111 6.92 11.29 0.63
CA ALA A 111 5.56 11.76 0.90
C ALA A 111 4.48 10.95 0.16
N THR A 112 4.83 10.45 -1.03
CA THR A 112 3.98 9.57 -1.84
C THR A 112 3.65 8.25 -1.15
N GLY A 113 4.58 7.69 -0.37
CA GLY A 113 4.37 6.46 0.42
C GLY A 113 3.62 6.75 1.73
N VAL A 114 4.05 7.78 2.44
CA VAL A 114 3.49 8.11 3.77
C VAL A 114 2.05 8.61 3.66
N SER A 115 1.78 9.56 2.76
CA SER A 115 0.52 10.31 2.69
C SER A 115 -0.14 10.30 1.30
N GLY A 116 0.46 9.65 0.30
CA GLY A 116 -0.04 9.68 -1.07
C GLY A 116 -1.13 8.66 -1.36
N LEU A 117 -1.67 8.74 -2.58
CA LEU A 117 -2.64 7.81 -3.16
C LEU A 117 -2.02 7.14 -4.38
N ASP A 118 -2.25 5.84 -4.57
CA ASP A 118 -1.58 5.07 -5.62
C ASP A 118 -2.58 4.42 -6.58
N LEU A 119 -2.62 4.91 -7.82
CA LEU A 119 -3.60 4.53 -8.84
C LEU A 119 -3.11 3.38 -9.71
N TYR A 120 -3.93 2.36 -9.80
CA TYR A 120 -3.80 1.24 -10.72
C TYR A 120 -5.02 1.19 -11.66
N ALA A 121 -4.81 0.66 -12.86
CA ALA A 121 -5.88 0.30 -13.79
C ALA A 121 -5.75 -1.18 -14.19
N LYS A 122 -6.87 -1.83 -14.42
CA LYS A 122 -6.91 -3.21 -14.92
C LYS A 122 -6.74 -3.18 -16.44
N ASP A 123 -5.78 -3.94 -16.96
CA ASP A 123 -5.58 -4.10 -18.40
C ASP A 123 -6.57 -5.12 -19.00
N GLU A 124 -6.57 -5.26 -20.33
CA GLU A 124 -7.46 -6.17 -21.07
C GLU A 124 -7.27 -7.64 -20.70
N ALA A 125 -6.07 -8.02 -20.22
CA ALA A 125 -5.75 -9.36 -19.73
C ALA A 125 -6.16 -9.54 -18.25
N GLY A 126 -6.77 -8.54 -17.63
CA GLY A 126 -7.22 -8.59 -16.25
C GLY A 126 -6.14 -8.27 -15.21
N ASN A 127 -4.95 -7.81 -15.62
CA ASN A 127 -3.85 -7.52 -14.71
C ASN A 127 -3.89 -6.06 -14.24
N TRP A 128 -3.62 -5.85 -12.96
CA TRP A 128 -3.45 -4.52 -12.41
C TRP A 128 -2.10 -3.91 -12.83
N LYS A 129 -2.14 -2.76 -13.51
CA LYS A 129 -0.97 -1.98 -13.91
C LYS A 129 -0.97 -0.63 -13.21
N TRP A 130 0.21 -0.21 -12.75
CA TRP A 130 0.38 1.10 -12.14
C TRP A 130 0.17 2.21 -13.17
N VAL A 131 -0.49 3.30 -12.76
CA VAL A 131 -0.85 4.43 -13.64
C VAL A 131 -0.26 5.74 -13.12
N ALA A 132 -0.54 6.08 -11.87
CA ALA A 132 -0.17 7.37 -11.30
C ALA A 132 -0.08 7.32 -9.78
N VAL A 133 0.55 8.33 -9.20
CA VAL A 133 0.62 8.52 -7.74
C VAL A 133 0.33 9.97 -7.40
N CYS A 134 -0.47 10.19 -6.36
CA CYS A 134 -0.66 11.52 -5.80
C CYS A 134 0.58 11.92 -5.00
N LYS A 135 1.08 13.14 -5.22
CA LYS A 135 2.24 13.71 -4.54
C LYS A 135 1.75 14.74 -3.52
N PRO A 136 1.48 14.35 -2.26
CA PRO A 136 0.91 15.26 -1.27
C PRO A 136 1.89 16.37 -0.90
N THR A 137 1.38 17.60 -0.84
CA THR A 137 2.12 18.80 -0.41
C THR A 137 1.43 19.53 0.75
N ALA A 138 0.20 19.13 1.10
CA ALA A 138 -0.59 19.65 2.21
C ALA A 138 -1.44 18.51 2.82
N GLN A 139 -2.00 18.74 4.01
CA GLN A 139 -2.92 17.79 4.66
C GLN A 139 -4.21 17.61 3.86
N GLU A 140 -4.66 18.67 3.20
CA GLU A 140 -5.82 18.65 2.31
C GLU A 140 -5.33 18.83 0.88
N MET A 141 -5.75 17.93 0.01
CA MET A 141 -5.30 17.88 -1.38
C MET A 141 -6.52 17.77 -2.28
N LYS A 142 -6.71 18.76 -3.16
CA LYS A 142 -7.67 18.72 -4.26
C LYS A 142 -6.94 18.92 -5.58
N THR A 143 -6.74 17.85 -6.33
CA THR A 143 -5.86 17.86 -7.50
C THR A 143 -6.24 16.82 -8.54
N SER A 144 -5.76 17.01 -9.77
CA SER A 144 -5.77 15.98 -10.81
C SER A 144 -4.76 14.88 -10.45
N LEU A 145 -5.24 13.65 -10.29
CA LEU A 145 -4.37 12.48 -10.07
C LEU A 145 -3.69 12.03 -11.37
N VAL A 146 -4.44 12.04 -12.47
CA VAL A 146 -3.94 11.70 -13.81
C VAL A 146 -4.78 12.37 -14.89
N LYS A 147 -4.15 12.81 -15.98
CA LYS A 147 -4.78 13.35 -17.19
C LYS A 147 -4.33 12.58 -18.43
N GLY A 148 -5.10 12.67 -19.50
CA GLY A 148 -4.72 12.12 -20.81
C GLY A 148 -4.81 10.60 -20.86
N LEU A 149 -5.67 10.00 -20.04
CA LEU A 149 -6.01 8.58 -20.18
C LEU A 149 -6.65 8.36 -21.54
N ARG A 150 -6.31 7.25 -22.20
CA ARG A 150 -6.94 6.88 -23.47
C ARG A 150 -8.44 6.71 -23.26
N PRO A 151 -9.31 7.09 -24.22
CA PRO A 151 -10.74 6.82 -24.12
C PRO A 151 -11.04 5.35 -23.85
N GLY A 152 -12.13 5.07 -23.15
CA GLY A 152 -12.63 3.72 -22.89
C GLY A 152 -12.83 3.42 -21.41
N LYS A 153 -13.84 2.60 -21.13
CA LYS A 153 -14.26 2.23 -19.78
C LYS A 153 -13.30 1.22 -19.16
N ARG A 154 -12.78 1.48 -17.95
CA ARG A 154 -11.79 0.62 -17.26
C ARG A 154 -12.05 0.54 -15.77
N ASP A 155 -11.59 -0.55 -15.16
CA ASP A 155 -11.52 -0.71 -13.71
C ASP A 155 -10.26 -0.05 -13.17
N TYR A 156 -10.44 0.74 -12.11
CA TYR A 156 -9.38 1.42 -11.38
C TYR A 156 -9.38 0.99 -9.92
N ALA A 157 -8.21 1.02 -9.31
CA ALA A 157 -8.01 0.85 -7.88
C ALA A 157 -7.11 1.97 -7.36
N ILE A 158 -7.46 2.59 -6.23
CA ILE A 158 -6.62 3.55 -5.52
C ILE A 158 -6.27 2.97 -4.16
N TYR A 159 -4.97 2.75 -3.89
CA TYR A 159 -4.49 2.44 -2.55
C TYR A 159 -4.32 3.73 -1.73
N LEU A 160 -4.62 3.61 -0.44
CA LEU A 160 -4.62 4.71 0.53
C LEU A 160 -3.25 4.87 1.26
N PRO A 161 -2.99 6.02 1.90
CA PRO A 161 -1.76 6.30 2.64
C PRO A 161 -1.31 5.20 3.59
N LEU A 162 0.01 4.95 3.64
CA LEU A 162 0.60 3.91 4.50
C LEU A 162 0.83 4.41 5.92
N TYR A 163 1.47 5.57 6.09
CA TYR A 163 1.96 6.06 7.38
C TYR A 163 1.24 7.33 7.87
N ASN A 164 0.04 7.57 7.32
CA ASN A 164 -0.86 8.63 7.72
C ASN A 164 -2.30 8.09 7.67
N GLY A 165 -3.19 8.61 8.52
CA GLY A 165 -4.62 8.29 8.48
C GLY A 165 -5.33 9.07 7.38
N THR A 166 -6.19 8.42 6.61
CA THR A 166 -7.13 9.11 5.71
C THR A 166 -8.30 9.66 6.53
N GLU A 167 -8.67 10.92 6.32
CA GLU A 167 -9.86 11.54 6.93
C GLU A 167 -11.04 11.53 5.95
N SER A 168 -10.79 11.86 4.70
CA SER A 168 -11.77 11.87 3.63
C SER A 168 -11.12 11.55 2.29
N LEU A 169 -11.90 10.98 1.36
CA LEU A 169 -11.46 10.75 -0.01
C LEU A 169 -12.67 10.81 -0.95
N ASN A 170 -12.63 11.75 -1.89
CA ASN A 170 -13.58 11.85 -2.98
C ASN A 170 -12.84 11.67 -4.32
N ILE A 171 -13.46 10.94 -5.24
CA ILE A 171 -12.96 10.71 -6.59
C ILE A 171 -13.77 11.58 -7.55
N GLY A 172 -13.07 12.45 -8.28
CA GLY A 172 -13.67 13.36 -9.24
C GLY A 172 -13.45 12.88 -10.67
N VAL A 173 -14.52 12.86 -11.46
CA VAL A 173 -14.46 12.68 -12.92
C VAL A 173 -15.27 13.77 -13.60
N ASP A 174 -15.05 13.97 -14.89
CA ASP A 174 -15.89 14.85 -15.71
C ASP A 174 -17.36 14.40 -15.62
N ALA A 175 -18.31 15.34 -15.44
CA ALA A 175 -19.74 15.03 -15.32
C ALA A 175 -20.34 14.34 -16.55
N SER A 176 -19.70 14.43 -17.71
CA SER A 176 -20.08 13.69 -18.91
C SER A 176 -19.54 12.26 -18.95
N SER A 177 -18.56 11.92 -18.10
CA SER A 177 -18.01 10.56 -18.00
C SER A 177 -18.87 9.67 -17.11
N SER A 178 -18.91 8.38 -17.43
CA SER A 178 -19.52 7.36 -16.58
C SER A 178 -18.68 7.13 -15.32
N PHE A 179 -19.36 6.91 -14.19
CA PHE A 179 -18.71 6.50 -12.94
C PHE A 179 -19.53 5.41 -12.26
N GLU A 180 -18.93 4.23 -12.11
CA GLU A 180 -19.54 3.07 -11.48
C GLU A 180 -18.70 2.66 -10.27
N PRO A 181 -19.20 2.85 -9.04
CA PRO A 181 -18.55 2.33 -7.85
C PRO A 181 -18.39 0.81 -7.90
N ILE A 182 -17.23 0.30 -7.46
CA ILE A 182 -17.02 -1.15 -7.29
C ILE A 182 -16.88 -1.41 -5.79
N ALA A 183 -17.90 -2.06 -5.21
CA ALA A 183 -17.93 -2.39 -3.79
C ALA A 183 -16.75 -3.30 -3.37
N PRO A 184 -16.31 -3.24 -2.10
CA PRO A 184 -15.33 -4.16 -1.55
C PRO A 184 -15.69 -5.62 -1.84
N ARG A 185 -14.66 -6.41 -2.16
CA ARG A 185 -14.78 -7.85 -2.36
C ARG A 185 -15.25 -8.52 -1.07
N LYS A 186 -16.07 -9.57 -1.22
CA LYS A 186 -16.61 -10.35 -0.09
C LYS A 186 -15.79 -11.62 0.20
N GLU A 187 -14.83 -11.92 -0.66
CA GLU A 187 -13.87 -13.00 -0.51
C GLU A 187 -13.11 -12.85 0.80
N LYS A 188 -12.91 -13.96 1.52
CA LYS A 188 -12.13 -13.95 2.77
C LYS A 188 -10.74 -13.32 2.54
N PRO A 189 -10.33 -12.36 3.38
CA PRO A 189 -9.08 -11.63 3.22
C PRO A 189 -7.85 -12.45 3.61
N ILE A 190 -6.70 -12.02 3.12
CA ILE A 190 -5.39 -12.33 3.71
C ILE A 190 -5.17 -11.32 4.84
N VAL A 191 -5.01 -11.78 6.08
CA VAL A 191 -4.73 -10.91 7.23
C VAL A 191 -3.25 -10.96 7.54
N PHE A 192 -2.57 -9.82 7.39
CA PHE A 192 -1.19 -9.65 7.83
C PHE A 192 -1.17 -9.00 9.21
N TYR A 193 -0.41 -9.57 10.14
CA TYR A 193 -0.03 -8.91 11.40
C TYR A 193 1.49 -8.86 11.45
N GLY A 194 2.03 -7.65 11.63
CA GLY A 194 3.47 -7.49 11.55
C GLY A 194 4.02 -6.13 11.93
N THR A 195 5.20 -5.83 11.42
CA THR A 195 6.06 -4.74 11.89
C THR A 195 5.92 -3.45 11.07
N SER A 196 6.94 -2.59 11.08
CA SER A 196 7.07 -1.44 10.18
C SER A 196 7.13 -1.87 8.71
N ILE A 197 7.72 -3.03 8.44
CA ILE A 197 7.86 -3.58 7.10
C ILE A 197 6.48 -3.91 6.54
N THR A 198 5.67 -4.67 7.27
CA THR A 198 4.29 -4.98 6.93
C THR A 198 3.45 -3.71 6.78
N HIS A 199 3.62 -2.72 7.69
CA HIS A 199 2.94 -1.42 7.61
C HIS A 199 3.27 -0.69 6.29
N GLY A 200 4.49 -0.87 5.78
CA GLY A 200 4.93 -0.42 4.46
C GLY A 200 6.17 0.46 4.46
N ALA A 201 6.95 0.53 5.54
CA ALA A 201 8.22 1.25 5.55
C ALA A 201 9.29 0.43 4.78
N CYS A 202 9.92 0.90 3.70
CA CYS A 202 9.87 2.26 3.12
C CYS A 202 9.43 2.25 1.65
N ALA A 203 8.24 1.71 1.39
CA ALA A 203 7.65 1.66 0.06
C ALA A 203 7.52 3.07 -0.51
N SER A 204 7.83 3.24 -1.80
CA SER A 204 7.77 4.54 -2.44
C SER A 204 6.33 5.06 -2.59
N ARG A 205 5.34 4.15 -2.57
CA ARG A 205 3.92 4.41 -2.76
C ARG A 205 3.05 3.27 -2.19
N PRO A 206 1.79 3.54 -1.80
CA PRO A 206 0.89 2.59 -1.14
C PRO A 206 0.69 1.19 -1.75
N GLY A 207 0.82 1.05 -3.06
CA GLY A 207 0.65 -0.23 -3.74
C GLY A 207 1.87 -1.15 -3.69
N MET A 208 3.00 -0.70 -3.12
CA MET A 208 4.28 -1.42 -3.16
C MET A 208 4.65 -2.28 -1.95
N PRO A 209 4.13 -2.11 -0.73
CA PRO A 209 4.38 -3.06 0.35
C PRO A 209 3.96 -4.48 -0.05
N HIS A 210 4.65 -5.49 0.49
CA HIS A 210 4.38 -6.90 0.17
C HIS A 210 2.90 -7.31 0.37
N PRO A 211 2.14 -6.81 1.38
CA PRO A 211 0.72 -7.15 1.48
C PRO A 211 -0.08 -6.65 0.27
N SER A 212 0.19 -5.43 -0.20
CA SER A 212 -0.47 -4.85 -1.38
C SER A 212 -0.12 -5.59 -2.67
N ILE A 213 1.15 -5.99 -2.84
CA ILE A 213 1.59 -6.79 -4.00
C ILE A 213 0.88 -8.14 -4.01
N LEU A 214 0.89 -8.86 -2.89
CA LEU A 214 0.30 -10.17 -2.75
C LEU A 214 -1.22 -10.15 -2.95
N GLY A 215 -1.91 -9.11 -2.43
CA GLY A 215 -3.35 -8.93 -2.66
C GLY A 215 -3.73 -8.85 -4.15
N ARG A 216 -2.87 -8.23 -4.98
CA ARG A 216 -3.09 -8.20 -6.44
C ARG A 216 -2.76 -9.53 -7.11
N ARG A 217 -1.65 -10.17 -6.74
CA ARG A 217 -1.20 -11.44 -7.37
C ARG A 217 -2.11 -12.62 -7.04
N LEU A 218 -2.69 -12.60 -5.85
CA LEU A 218 -3.58 -13.66 -5.35
C LEU A 218 -5.05 -13.33 -5.57
N ASP A 219 -5.35 -12.15 -6.14
CA ASP A 219 -6.70 -11.62 -6.32
C ASP A 219 -7.57 -11.75 -5.06
N ARG A 220 -7.03 -11.32 -3.91
CA ARG A 220 -7.70 -11.36 -2.61
C ARG A 220 -7.73 -10.01 -1.91
N PRO A 221 -8.76 -9.73 -1.09
CA PRO A 221 -8.72 -8.62 -0.15
C PRO A 221 -7.57 -8.81 0.84
N VAL A 222 -7.00 -7.71 1.31
CA VAL A 222 -5.89 -7.71 2.26
C VAL A 222 -6.24 -6.80 3.43
N ILE A 223 -6.09 -7.31 4.64
CA ILE A 223 -6.13 -6.51 5.86
C ILE A 223 -4.70 -6.42 6.36
N ASN A 224 -4.15 -5.20 6.38
CA ASN A 224 -2.77 -4.94 6.79
C ASN A 224 -2.74 -4.38 8.22
N LEU A 225 -2.43 -5.22 9.20
CA LEU A 225 -2.22 -4.85 10.60
C LEU A 225 -0.73 -4.78 10.93
N GLY A 226 0.05 -4.13 10.08
CA GLY A 226 1.42 -3.75 10.38
C GLY A 226 1.50 -2.59 11.37
N PHE A 227 2.29 -2.73 12.43
CA PHE A 227 2.52 -1.69 13.43
C PHE A 227 4.04 -1.46 13.61
N SER A 228 4.50 -0.30 13.14
CA SER A 228 5.90 0.13 13.16
C SER A 228 6.53 0.00 14.55
N GLY A 229 7.56 -0.85 14.70
CA GLY A 229 8.21 -1.14 15.98
C GLY A 229 7.34 -1.82 17.04
N ASN A 230 6.10 -2.19 16.70
CA ASN A 230 5.06 -2.56 17.67
C ASN A 230 4.29 -3.85 17.36
N GLY A 231 4.44 -4.49 16.20
CA GLY A 231 3.93 -5.86 16.01
C GLY A 231 4.84 -6.88 16.70
N LYS A 232 4.44 -7.39 17.87
CA LYS A 232 5.28 -8.29 18.70
C LYS A 232 4.53 -9.52 19.21
N LEU A 233 3.53 -9.98 18.45
CA LEU A 233 2.70 -11.14 18.79
C LEU A 233 1.97 -11.01 20.14
N GLU A 234 1.57 -9.79 20.51
CA GLU A 234 0.85 -9.58 21.77
C GLU A 234 -0.57 -10.13 21.70
N THR A 235 -0.97 -10.91 22.70
CA THR A 235 -2.32 -11.50 22.79
C THR A 235 -3.43 -10.45 22.88
N SER A 236 -3.13 -9.25 23.36
CA SER A 236 -4.06 -8.11 23.36
C SER A 236 -4.39 -7.62 21.95
N VAL A 237 -3.46 -7.73 20.99
CA VAL A 237 -3.77 -7.53 19.56
C VAL A 237 -4.47 -8.76 19.00
N GLY A 238 -4.05 -9.95 19.43
CA GLY A 238 -4.66 -11.23 19.06
C GLY A 238 -6.17 -11.29 19.33
N GLN A 239 -6.66 -10.61 20.38
CA GLN A 239 -8.10 -10.50 20.68
C GLN A 239 -8.92 -9.90 19.54
N PHE A 240 -8.33 -9.04 18.72
CA PHE A 240 -9.00 -8.46 17.55
C PHE A 240 -8.76 -9.29 16.29
N LEU A 241 -7.60 -9.94 16.17
CA LEU A 241 -7.30 -10.82 15.03
C LEU A 241 -8.28 -12.00 14.94
N VAL A 242 -8.66 -12.57 16.09
CA VAL A 242 -9.60 -13.71 16.15
C VAL A 242 -11.01 -13.37 15.68
N GLU A 243 -11.37 -12.09 15.62
CA GLU A 243 -12.70 -11.66 15.19
C GLU A 243 -12.83 -11.52 13.67
N LEU A 244 -11.70 -11.47 12.97
CA LEU A 244 -11.65 -11.45 11.51
C LEU A 244 -11.95 -12.84 10.94
N ASP A 245 -12.45 -12.92 9.71
CA ASP A 245 -12.68 -14.19 8.99
C ASP A 245 -11.75 -14.34 7.76
N PRO A 246 -10.43 -14.56 7.95
CA PRO A 246 -9.49 -14.64 6.84
C PRO A 246 -9.44 -16.01 6.16
N CYS A 247 -8.89 -16.03 4.94
CA CYS A 247 -8.46 -17.27 4.29
C CYS A 247 -7.08 -17.74 4.79
N VAL A 248 -6.28 -16.84 5.36
CA VAL A 248 -4.97 -17.14 5.95
C VAL A 248 -4.53 -15.97 6.85
N TYR A 249 -3.87 -16.30 7.96
CA TYR A 249 -3.09 -15.34 8.74
C TYR A 249 -1.62 -15.37 8.32
N VAL A 250 -1.01 -14.22 8.13
CA VAL A 250 0.44 -14.07 7.89
C VAL A 250 1.04 -13.30 9.06
N LEU A 251 1.86 -13.98 9.87
CA LEU A 251 2.51 -13.43 11.06
C LEU A 251 3.95 -13.04 10.72
N ASP A 252 4.16 -11.75 10.46
CA ASP A 252 5.43 -11.12 10.05
C ASP A 252 5.91 -10.15 11.15
N CYS A 253 6.09 -10.68 12.36
CA CYS A 253 6.36 -9.90 13.58
C CYS A 253 7.82 -10.00 14.07
N LEU A 254 8.59 -10.97 13.58
CA LEU A 254 9.92 -11.26 14.11
C LEU A 254 10.90 -10.06 14.09
N PRO A 255 10.85 -9.12 13.11
CA PRO A 255 11.72 -7.94 13.11
C PRO A 255 11.61 -7.03 14.34
N ASN A 256 10.53 -7.10 15.14
CA ASN A 256 10.38 -6.27 16.35
C ASN A 256 10.64 -7.03 17.67
N MET A 257 10.97 -8.32 17.58
CA MET A 257 11.07 -9.21 18.73
C MET A 257 12.51 -9.65 18.96
N VAL A 258 12.84 -9.95 20.22
CA VAL A 258 14.07 -10.64 20.64
C VAL A 258 13.76 -12.09 21.00
N ALA A 259 14.78 -12.97 21.03
CA ALA A 259 14.61 -14.41 21.24
C ALA A 259 13.71 -14.77 22.44
N ALA A 260 13.85 -14.07 23.58
CA ALA A 260 13.02 -14.30 24.75
C ALA A 260 11.52 -14.03 24.48
N GLU A 261 11.19 -12.91 23.82
CA GLU A 261 9.80 -12.59 23.45
C GLU A 261 9.26 -13.59 22.42
N VAL A 262 10.10 -14.09 21.52
CA VAL A 262 9.73 -15.08 20.50
C VAL A 262 9.31 -16.38 21.16
N THR A 263 10.15 -16.90 22.06
CA THR A 263 9.85 -18.10 22.85
C THR A 263 8.58 -17.91 23.69
N GLU A 264 8.41 -16.74 24.29
CA GLU A 264 7.24 -16.44 25.14
C GLU A 264 5.93 -16.34 24.35
N ARG A 265 5.93 -15.72 23.16
CA ARG A 265 4.69 -15.22 22.54
C ARG A 265 4.24 -15.94 21.26
N THR A 266 5.14 -16.65 20.57
CA THR A 266 4.81 -17.27 19.28
C THR A 266 3.70 -18.30 19.40
N GLU A 267 3.89 -19.30 20.25
CA GLU A 267 2.92 -20.37 20.44
C GLU A 267 1.61 -19.86 21.07
N PRO A 268 1.60 -18.99 22.11
CA PRO A 268 0.36 -18.42 22.61
C PRO A 268 -0.48 -17.69 21.57
N MET A 269 0.15 -16.90 20.67
CA MET A 269 -0.56 -16.25 19.58
C MET A 269 -1.17 -17.27 18.61
N VAL A 270 -0.39 -18.27 18.18
CA VAL A 270 -0.89 -19.33 17.28
C VAL A 270 -2.06 -20.10 17.91
N ARG A 271 -1.95 -20.46 19.19
CA ARG A 271 -3.03 -21.14 19.92
C ARG A 271 -4.27 -20.27 20.08
N GLN A 272 -4.10 -18.97 20.32
CA GLN A 272 -5.22 -18.01 20.37
C GLN A 272 -5.97 -17.97 19.04
N LEU A 273 -5.25 -17.84 17.91
CA LEU A 273 -5.84 -17.86 16.58
C LEU A 273 -6.53 -19.20 16.29
N ARG A 274 -5.86 -20.33 16.59
CA ARG A 274 -6.41 -21.68 16.40
C ARG A 274 -7.68 -21.93 17.22
N SER A 275 -7.77 -21.38 18.44
CA SER A 275 -8.95 -21.53 19.28
C SER A 275 -10.19 -20.89 18.68
N ALA A 276 -10.05 -19.79 17.93
CA ALA A 276 -11.15 -19.13 17.24
C ALA A 276 -11.35 -19.68 15.82
N HIS A 277 -10.25 -20.03 15.15
CA HIS A 277 -10.20 -20.47 13.76
C HIS A 277 -9.39 -21.76 13.62
N PRO A 278 -10.00 -22.93 13.92
CA PRO A 278 -9.28 -24.20 13.97
C PRO A 278 -8.58 -24.57 12.65
N ASN A 279 -9.19 -24.21 11.53
CA ASN A 279 -8.76 -24.65 10.19
C ASN A 279 -8.10 -23.56 9.35
N VAL A 280 -8.11 -22.29 9.77
CA VAL A 280 -7.56 -21.21 8.95
C VAL A 280 -6.04 -21.30 8.92
N PRO A 281 -5.37 -21.47 7.78
CA PRO A 281 -3.91 -21.53 7.70
C PRO A 281 -3.19 -20.36 8.39
N ILE A 282 -2.03 -20.64 8.97
CA ILE A 282 -1.15 -19.61 9.56
C ILE A 282 0.23 -19.74 8.91
N VAL A 283 0.68 -18.66 8.28
CA VAL A 283 2.03 -18.52 7.72
C VAL A 283 2.88 -17.74 8.71
N LEU A 284 3.93 -18.36 9.21
CA LEU A 284 4.95 -17.76 10.07
C LEU A 284 6.09 -17.25 9.19
N VAL A 285 6.35 -15.94 9.25
CA VAL A 285 7.40 -15.30 8.46
C VAL A 285 8.57 -14.96 9.39
N GLU A 286 9.71 -15.54 9.09
CA GLU A 286 10.95 -15.26 9.81
C GLU A 286 11.45 -13.83 9.53
N ASP A 287 12.30 -13.31 10.41
CA ASP A 287 12.97 -12.03 10.22
C ASP A 287 13.99 -12.10 9.08
N ARG A 288 14.09 -11.07 8.25
CA ARG A 288 15.23 -10.85 7.34
C ARG A 288 16.53 -10.52 8.11
N SER A 289 17.68 -10.84 7.53
CA SER A 289 18.96 -10.37 8.07
C SER A 289 19.06 -8.86 7.85
N TYR A 290 19.51 -8.12 8.85
CA TYR A 290 19.88 -6.73 8.62
C TYR A 290 21.00 -6.67 7.57
N SER A 291 20.95 -5.68 6.68
CA SER A 291 21.90 -5.58 5.56
C SER A 291 23.36 -5.49 6.00
N GLY A 292 23.61 -4.89 7.18
CA GLY A 292 24.95 -4.75 7.76
C GLY A 292 25.37 -5.90 8.68
N SER A 293 24.56 -6.95 8.86
CA SER A 293 24.83 -8.01 9.84
C SER A 293 26.14 -8.75 9.59
N TRP A 294 26.58 -8.86 8.34
CA TRP A 294 27.87 -9.47 7.98
C TRP A 294 29.09 -8.74 8.55
N LEU A 295 28.95 -7.48 8.94
CA LEU A 295 30.01 -6.66 9.55
C LEU A 295 29.70 -6.29 11.00
N LEU A 296 28.42 -6.21 11.37
CA LEU A 296 27.95 -5.77 12.67
C LEU A 296 27.49 -6.96 13.50
N ALA A 297 28.41 -7.51 14.31
CA ALA A 297 28.18 -8.71 15.14
C ALA A 297 26.94 -8.62 16.05
N SER A 298 26.56 -7.42 16.51
CA SER A 298 25.35 -7.22 17.31
C SER A 298 24.07 -7.46 16.49
N GLN A 299 24.05 -7.02 15.23
CA GLN A 299 22.93 -7.26 14.31
C GLN A 299 22.85 -8.73 13.93
N GLU A 300 24.00 -9.35 13.61
CA GLU A 300 24.09 -10.79 13.35
C GLU A 300 23.56 -11.62 14.52
N THR A 301 24.07 -11.37 15.73
CA THR A 301 23.68 -12.09 16.96
C THR A 301 22.18 -11.92 17.22
N ARG A 302 21.67 -10.70 17.06
CA ARG A 302 20.24 -10.42 17.20
C ARG A 302 19.43 -11.25 16.22
N ASN A 303 19.71 -11.16 14.91
CA ASN A 303 18.92 -11.88 13.91
C ASN A 303 19.03 -13.39 14.11
N LYS A 304 20.25 -13.91 14.31
CA LYS A 304 20.47 -15.34 14.52
C LYS A 304 19.68 -15.87 15.70
N SER A 305 19.77 -15.22 16.86
CA SER A 305 19.10 -15.69 18.08
C SER A 305 17.56 -15.63 17.98
N SER A 306 16.98 -14.57 17.40
CA SER A 306 15.52 -14.49 17.23
C SER A 306 15.00 -15.54 16.24
N ARG A 307 15.76 -15.81 15.17
CA ARG A 307 15.45 -16.83 14.17
C ARG A 307 15.53 -18.25 14.72
N GLU A 308 16.60 -18.56 15.46
CA GLU A 308 16.74 -19.85 16.13
C GLU A 308 15.56 -20.11 17.09
N ALA A 309 15.16 -19.10 17.88
CA ALA A 309 13.99 -19.20 18.74
C ALA A 309 12.68 -19.40 17.95
N PHE A 310 12.52 -18.72 16.80
CA PHE A 310 11.31 -18.84 15.98
C PHE A 310 11.20 -20.20 15.29
N LYS A 311 12.31 -20.71 14.75
CA LYS A 311 12.41 -22.08 14.20
C LYS A 311 12.14 -23.13 15.26
N ALA A 312 12.67 -22.95 16.48
CA ALA A 312 12.40 -23.85 17.60
C ALA A 312 10.92 -23.84 18.01
N ALA A 313 10.30 -22.67 18.12
CA ALA A 313 8.87 -22.55 18.42
C ALA A 313 8.00 -23.19 17.33
N TYR A 314 8.34 -22.99 16.05
CA TYR A 314 7.64 -23.64 14.94
C TYR A 314 7.73 -25.17 15.02
N ALA A 315 8.94 -25.72 15.23
CA ALA A 315 9.14 -27.16 15.37
C ALA A 315 8.36 -27.74 16.56
N GLN A 316 8.39 -27.07 17.73
CA GLN A 316 7.63 -27.48 18.91
C GLN A 316 6.12 -27.50 18.65
N MET A 317 5.59 -26.52 17.91
CA MET A 317 4.17 -26.50 17.55
C MET A 317 3.80 -27.65 16.60
N LEU A 318 4.67 -28.01 15.65
CA LEU A 318 4.45 -29.18 14.79
C LEU A 318 4.50 -30.49 15.59
N ASP A 319 5.47 -30.64 16.49
CA ASP A 319 5.60 -31.82 17.37
C ASP A 319 4.39 -31.96 18.33
N ALA A 320 3.80 -30.82 18.72
CA ALA A 320 2.56 -30.76 19.50
C ALA A 320 1.29 -30.99 18.67
N GLY A 321 1.42 -31.27 17.37
CA GLY A 321 0.30 -31.58 16.46
C GLY A 321 -0.50 -30.36 16.00
N ILE A 322 0.06 -29.15 16.04
CA ILE A 322 -0.60 -27.97 15.48
C ILE A 322 -0.48 -28.01 13.95
N GLU A 323 -1.60 -28.24 13.28
CA GLU A 323 -1.67 -28.36 11.82
C GLU A 323 -1.87 -27.00 11.10
N ASN A 324 -1.78 -27.04 9.78
CA ASN A 324 -1.96 -25.90 8.86
C ASN A 324 -1.05 -24.71 9.19
N LEU A 325 0.18 -25.01 9.62
CA LEU A 325 1.25 -24.05 9.80
C LEU A 325 2.20 -24.11 8.61
N PHE A 326 2.60 -22.94 8.13
CA PHE A 326 3.54 -22.77 7.03
C PHE A 326 4.67 -21.83 7.48
N TYR A 327 5.85 -21.98 6.90
CA TYR A 327 7.02 -21.21 7.30
C TYR A 327 7.71 -20.58 6.10
N VAL A 328 8.12 -19.32 6.24
CA VAL A 328 8.92 -18.60 5.25
C VAL A 328 10.28 -18.27 5.87
N ASP A 329 11.35 -18.78 5.26
CA ASP A 329 12.73 -18.55 5.72
C ASP A 329 13.17 -17.11 5.44
N GLY A 330 13.84 -16.51 6.41
CA GLY A 330 14.16 -15.09 6.43
C GLY A 330 15.25 -14.68 5.45
N GLU A 331 16.13 -15.59 5.02
CA GLU A 331 17.17 -15.26 4.03
C GLU A 331 16.60 -15.08 2.62
N SER A 332 15.45 -15.67 2.34
CA SER A 332 14.77 -15.50 1.04
C SER A 332 14.06 -14.15 0.88
N LEU A 333 13.90 -13.38 1.96
CA LEU A 333 13.10 -12.15 1.99
C LEU A 333 13.80 -10.94 1.35
N LEU A 334 15.12 -10.96 1.24
CA LEU A 334 15.92 -9.88 0.66
C LEU A 334 17.01 -10.45 -0.25
N ALA A 335 17.45 -9.66 -1.22
CA ALA A 335 18.53 -10.00 -2.14
C ALA A 335 19.87 -10.15 -1.39
N GLU A 336 20.77 -10.95 -1.94
CA GLU A 336 22.09 -11.22 -1.33
C GLU A 336 22.95 -9.95 -1.20
N ASN A 337 22.89 -9.06 -2.21
CA ASN A 337 23.63 -7.79 -2.21
C ASN A 337 23.04 -6.72 -1.27
N ARG A 338 21.82 -6.91 -0.77
CA ARG A 338 21.11 -6.02 0.17
C ARG A 338 20.82 -4.59 -0.33
N ASP A 339 21.00 -4.34 -1.64
CA ASP A 339 20.62 -3.08 -2.32
C ASP A 339 19.10 -2.85 -2.33
N ASP A 340 18.34 -3.84 -1.91
CA ASP A 340 16.90 -3.84 -1.83
C ASP A 340 16.37 -3.35 -0.47
N THR A 341 17.20 -2.64 0.30
CA THR A 341 16.85 -1.97 1.56
C THR A 341 17.11 -0.47 1.51
N THR A 342 16.32 0.31 2.25
CA THR A 342 16.46 1.77 2.33
C THR A 342 17.47 2.21 3.40
N ASP A 343 17.48 1.53 4.55
CA ASP A 343 18.26 1.90 5.73
C ASP A 343 18.95 0.70 6.41
N GLY A 344 19.05 -0.42 5.68
CA GLY A 344 19.58 -1.68 6.19
C GLY A 344 18.60 -2.52 7.02
N SER A 345 17.39 -2.01 7.27
CA SER A 345 16.32 -2.71 8.00
C SER A 345 15.03 -2.81 7.18
N HIS A 346 14.63 -1.69 6.57
CA HIS A 346 13.38 -1.54 5.84
C HIS A 346 13.60 -1.80 4.35
N PRO A 347 12.75 -2.64 3.71
CA PRO A 347 12.84 -2.87 2.27
C PRO A 347 12.54 -1.59 1.47
N SER A 348 13.24 -1.44 0.35
CA SER A 348 12.81 -0.59 -0.75
C SER A 348 11.71 -1.29 -1.56
N ASP A 349 11.22 -0.66 -2.63
CA ASP A 349 10.27 -1.30 -3.55
C ASP A 349 10.78 -2.63 -4.13
N LEU A 350 12.09 -2.74 -4.39
CA LEU A 350 12.71 -3.99 -4.83
C LEU A 350 12.65 -5.04 -3.72
N GLY A 351 12.92 -4.65 -2.48
CA GLY A 351 12.90 -5.57 -1.35
C GLY A 351 11.49 -6.04 -1.04
N PHE A 352 10.49 -5.17 -1.14
CA PHE A 352 9.08 -5.59 -1.03
C PHE A 352 8.65 -6.55 -2.14
N PHE A 353 9.15 -6.35 -3.36
CA PHE A 353 8.92 -7.29 -4.45
C PHE A 353 9.55 -8.66 -4.15
N ASN A 354 10.77 -8.69 -3.59
CA ASN A 354 11.44 -9.92 -3.16
C ASN A 354 10.69 -10.61 -2.02
N GLN A 355 10.24 -9.86 -1.00
CA GLN A 355 9.39 -10.39 0.07
C GLN A 355 8.10 -11.00 -0.47
N ALA A 356 7.43 -10.34 -1.42
CA ALA A 356 6.25 -10.90 -2.05
C ALA A 356 6.58 -12.21 -2.78
N ASN A 357 7.69 -12.30 -3.51
CA ASN A 357 8.11 -13.53 -4.17
C ASN A 357 8.42 -14.67 -3.18
N ALA A 358 9.02 -14.35 -2.04
CA ALA A 358 9.37 -15.33 -1.01
C ALA A 358 8.14 -15.85 -0.25
N MET A 359 7.17 -14.97 0.04
CA MET A 359 5.96 -15.34 0.78
C MET A 359 4.88 -16.01 -0.09
N GLU A 360 4.81 -15.66 -1.38
CA GLU A 360 3.73 -16.12 -2.27
C GLU A 360 3.57 -17.65 -2.33
N PRO A 361 4.62 -18.47 -2.46
CA PRO A 361 4.48 -19.92 -2.51
C PRO A 361 3.82 -20.50 -1.25
N ALA A 362 4.24 -20.06 -0.06
CA ALA A 362 3.67 -20.53 1.21
C ALA A 362 2.21 -20.08 1.35
N ILE A 363 1.87 -18.85 0.94
CA ILE A 363 0.49 -18.36 0.99
C ILE A 363 -0.41 -19.11 -0.01
N ARG A 364 0.07 -19.36 -1.24
CA ARG A 364 -0.67 -20.16 -2.24
C ARG A 364 -0.96 -21.57 -1.75
N GLN A 365 0.08 -22.22 -1.19
CA GLN A 365 -0.06 -23.54 -0.60
C GLN A 365 -1.07 -23.52 0.56
N ALA A 366 -1.02 -22.50 1.41
CA ALA A 366 -1.94 -22.32 2.53
C ALA A 366 -3.40 -22.20 2.08
N ILE A 367 -3.69 -21.38 1.06
CA ILE A 367 -5.07 -21.13 0.61
C ILE A 367 -5.55 -22.07 -0.50
N GLY A 368 -4.71 -23.00 -0.98
CA GLY A 368 -5.02 -23.95 -2.04
C GLY A 368 -5.21 -23.33 -3.43
N ALA A 369 -4.35 -22.37 -3.81
CA ALA A 369 -4.47 -21.57 -5.05
C ALA A 369 -3.21 -21.54 -5.92
#